data_AF-A0A9D5AB20-F1
#
_entry.id   AF-A0A9D5AB20-F1
#
_cell.length_a   1.000
_cell.length_b   1.000
_cell.length_c   1.000
_cell.angle_alpha   90.00
_cell.angle_beta   90.00
_cell.angle_gamma   90.00
#
_symmetry.space_group_name_H-M   'P 1'
#
loop_
_entity.id
_entity.type
_entity.pdbx_description
1 polymer ?
#
loop_
_entity_poly.entity_id
_entity_poly.type
_entity_poly.pdbx_seq_one_letter_code
_entity_poly.pdbx_strand_id
1 'polypeptide(L)'
;PLEFRGGNATSACVFRDRNLYQLLQNKSCEAFKYNYTLPPTSHFVSLHIETHATLFMCNRTLHVNPPKYTHNYTNCPLYDFYYQSYNNPDNASRSPFTACTKVLLPAKDFADADDPFTLLTADILVQLNITEECSNCHYNQRGRCQLDSNGRFYCANVMDAKKKGLGWNVRPRIVLLGKDFLVSMCCGPVSIFSW
;
A
#
# COMPACT_ATOMS: atom_id res chain seq x y z
N PRO A 1 -7.05 31.42 7.40
CA PRO A 1 -8.32 30.68 7.20
C PRO A 1 -8.25 29.90 5.88
N LEU A 2 -7.89 28.62 5.96
CA LEU A 2 -7.91 27.73 4.80
C LEU A 2 -9.29 27.08 4.75
N GLU A 3 -10.12 27.50 3.81
CA GLU A 3 -11.39 26.85 3.47
C GLU A 3 -11.09 25.48 2.84
N PHE A 4 -11.37 24.41 3.57
CA PHE A 4 -11.44 23.07 3.01
C PHE A 4 -12.80 22.93 2.30
N ARG A 5 -12.81 23.07 0.96
CA ARG A 5 -13.94 22.60 0.14
C ARG A 5 -13.87 21.08 0.08
N GLY A 6 -14.97 20.43 0.46
CA GLY A 6 -15.11 18.97 0.51
C GLY A 6 -14.61 18.30 -0.77
N GLY A 7 -13.61 17.45 -0.58
CA GLY A 7 -13.08 16.48 -1.52
C GLY A 7 -12.47 15.36 -0.71
N ASN A 8 -12.51 14.12 -1.22
CA ASN A 8 -11.86 12.97 -0.60
C ASN A 8 -10.45 13.36 -0.13
N ALA A 9 -10.18 13.20 1.17
CA ALA A 9 -8.88 13.51 1.73
C ALA A 9 -7.91 12.40 1.31
N THR A 10 -7.31 12.55 0.13
CA THR A 10 -6.24 11.69 -0.34
C THR A 10 -4.94 12.13 0.34
N SER A 11 -4.28 11.22 1.04
CA SER A 11 -2.95 11.43 1.61
C SER A 11 -2.01 10.35 1.11
N ALA A 12 -0.76 10.68 0.83
CA ALA A 12 0.25 9.71 0.44
C ALA A 12 1.27 9.54 1.57
N CYS A 13 1.69 8.30 1.82
CA CYS A 13 2.73 7.98 2.79
C CYS A 13 3.71 6.97 2.17
N VAL A 14 4.97 7.07 2.58
CA VAL A 14 5.99 6.07 2.21
C VAL A 14 6.31 5.24 3.44
N PHE A 15 6.24 3.91 3.31
CA PHE A 15 6.76 3.00 4.33
C PHE A 15 7.78 2.05 3.74
N ARG A 16 8.72 1.59 4.59
CA ARG A 16 9.73 0.61 4.19
C ARG A 16 9.35 -0.80 4.66
N ASP A 17 9.15 -1.72 3.74
CA ASP A 17 9.06 -3.15 4.05
C ASP A 17 10.47 -3.71 4.31
N ARG A 18 10.77 -4.03 5.58
CA ARG A 18 12.11 -4.49 5.97
C ARG A 18 12.46 -5.86 5.37
N ASN A 19 11.48 -6.75 5.22
CA ASN A 19 11.72 -8.08 4.68
C ASN A 19 12.00 -8.00 3.18
N LEU A 20 11.14 -7.29 2.44
CA LEU A 20 11.37 -7.03 1.02
C LEU A 20 12.71 -6.31 0.80
N TYR A 21 13.04 -5.32 1.64
CA TYR A 21 14.33 -4.62 1.57
C TYR A 21 15.50 -5.60 1.70
N GLN A 22 15.49 -6.51 2.68
CA GLN A 22 16.55 -7.51 2.85
C GLN A 22 16.65 -8.47 1.66
N LEU A 23 15.51 -8.94 1.14
CA LEU A 23 15.49 -9.81 -0.02
C LEU A 23 16.07 -9.13 -1.27
N LEU A 24 15.73 -7.86 -1.50
CA LEU A 24 16.28 -7.07 -2.61
C LEU A 24 17.79 -6.84 -2.46
N GLN A 25 18.27 -6.48 -1.27
CA GLN A 25 19.69 -6.27 -1.00
C GLN A 25 20.52 -7.54 -1.21
N ASN A 26 19.98 -8.68 -0.79
CA ASN A 26 20.64 -9.97 -0.94
C ASN A 26 20.50 -10.56 -2.36
N LYS A 27 19.88 -9.83 -3.29
CA LYS A 27 19.54 -10.31 -4.64
C LYS A 27 18.85 -11.69 -4.60
N SER A 28 17.95 -11.87 -3.63
CA SER A 28 17.26 -13.13 -3.40
C SER A 28 16.06 -13.29 -4.35
N CYS A 29 16.01 -14.42 -5.03
CA CYS A 29 14.91 -14.81 -5.89
C CYS A 29 13.56 -14.92 -5.16
N GLU A 30 13.55 -15.05 -3.84
CA GLU A 30 12.32 -15.06 -3.03
C GLU A 30 11.60 -13.70 -3.05
N ALA A 31 12.30 -12.60 -3.39
CA ALA A 31 11.69 -11.27 -3.53
C ALA A 31 10.55 -11.23 -4.57
N PHE A 32 10.60 -12.13 -5.56
CA PHE A 32 9.72 -12.09 -6.73
C PHE A 32 8.65 -13.19 -6.73
N LYS A 33 8.58 -14.00 -5.67
CA LYS A 33 7.80 -15.24 -5.65
C LYS A 33 6.30 -15.00 -5.46
N TYR A 34 5.94 -13.93 -4.76
CA TYR A 34 4.57 -13.64 -4.34
C TYR A 34 4.17 -12.22 -4.69
N ASN A 35 2.88 -12.02 -4.94
CA ASN A 35 2.30 -10.69 -5.06
C ASN A 35 2.49 -9.93 -3.75
N TYR A 36 2.83 -8.65 -3.86
CA TYR A 36 2.85 -7.79 -2.70
C TYR A 36 1.42 -7.40 -2.34
N THR A 37 1.06 -7.59 -1.07
CA THR A 37 -0.28 -7.28 -0.56
C THR A 37 -0.16 -6.31 0.61
N LEU A 38 -0.92 -5.23 0.54
CA LEU A 38 -1.12 -4.34 1.68
C LEU A 38 -1.97 -5.03 2.76
N PRO A 39 -1.85 -4.61 4.04
CA PRO A 39 -2.73 -5.10 5.09
C PRO A 39 -4.20 -4.81 4.75
N PRO A 40 -5.13 -5.59 5.32
CA PRO A 40 -6.55 -5.35 5.13
C PRO A 40 -6.96 -3.92 5.48
N THR A 41 -7.77 -3.34 4.61
CA THR A 41 -8.34 -2.01 4.76
C THR A 41 -9.46 -2.00 5.81
N SER A 42 -9.74 -0.84 6.38
CA SER A 42 -10.83 -0.64 7.33
C SER A 42 -12.10 -0.17 6.63
N HIS A 43 -13.20 -0.06 7.37
CA HIS A 43 -14.43 0.57 6.86
C HIS A 43 -14.27 2.05 6.51
N PHE A 44 -13.22 2.71 7.03
CA PHE A 44 -13.02 4.15 6.87
C PHE A 44 -11.84 4.51 5.99
N VAL A 45 -10.94 3.57 5.74
CA VAL A 45 -9.65 3.78 5.07
C VAL A 45 -9.40 2.69 4.05
N SER A 46 -9.18 3.08 2.80
CA SER A 46 -8.60 2.22 1.78
C SER A 46 -7.15 2.61 1.49
N LEU A 47 -6.34 1.60 1.17
CA LEU A 47 -4.91 1.76 0.88
C LEU A 47 -4.62 1.22 -0.51
N HIS A 48 -3.85 1.98 -1.28
CA HIS A 48 -3.46 1.63 -2.64
C HIS A 48 -1.98 1.94 -2.83
N ILE A 49 -1.22 0.99 -3.37
CA ILE A 49 0.16 1.24 -3.80
C ILE A 49 0.08 2.04 -5.11
N GLU A 50 0.84 3.11 -5.24
CA GLU A 50 0.80 3.95 -6.44
C GLU A 50 1.48 3.26 -7.61
N THR A 51 2.72 2.79 -7.43
CA THR A 51 3.53 2.24 -8.51
C THR A 51 3.84 0.76 -8.35
N HIS A 52 3.59 -0.01 -9.40
CA HIS A 52 3.86 -1.45 -9.45
C HIS A 52 4.59 -1.85 -10.72
N ALA A 53 5.45 -2.86 -10.61
CA ALA A 53 5.95 -3.62 -11.73
C ALA A 53 5.13 -4.92 -11.87
N THR A 54 4.86 -5.29 -13.12
CA THR A 54 4.37 -6.62 -13.46
C THR A 54 5.54 -7.50 -13.88
N LEU A 55 5.71 -8.62 -13.20
CA LEU A 55 6.67 -9.65 -13.54
C LEU A 55 5.92 -10.94 -13.89
N PHE A 56 6.49 -11.72 -14.80
CA PHE A 56 6.00 -13.05 -15.13
C PHE A 56 7.04 -14.07 -14.70
N MET A 57 6.70 -14.85 -13.67
CA MET A 57 7.51 -15.96 -13.18
C MET A 57 7.17 -17.21 -13.97
N CYS A 58 8.14 -17.71 -14.74
CA CYS A 58 7.96 -18.87 -15.60
C CYS A 58 8.86 -20.01 -15.12
N ASN A 59 8.30 -21.23 -15.06
CA ASN A 59 9.15 -22.41 -14.90
C ASN A 59 10.05 -22.54 -16.13
N ARG A 60 11.34 -22.80 -15.90
CA ARG A 60 12.36 -22.90 -16.96
C ARG A 60 12.03 -23.93 -18.03
N THR A 61 11.31 -25.00 -17.66
CA THR A 61 10.90 -26.05 -18.60
C THR A 61 9.90 -25.56 -19.66
N LEU A 62 9.28 -24.40 -19.47
CA LEU A 62 8.32 -23.82 -20.42
C LEU A 62 9.00 -23.20 -21.65
N HIS A 63 10.32 -22.95 -21.61
CA HIS A 63 11.10 -22.36 -22.72
C HIS A 63 10.37 -21.19 -23.40
N VAL A 64 9.98 -20.19 -22.60
CA VAL A 64 9.20 -19.05 -23.08
C VAL A 64 10.04 -18.21 -24.04
N ASN A 65 9.45 -17.89 -25.19
CA ASN A 65 10.01 -16.94 -26.15
C ASN A 65 9.46 -15.54 -25.84
N PRO A 66 10.22 -14.67 -25.16
CA PRO A 66 9.72 -13.37 -24.76
C PRO A 66 9.49 -12.46 -25.98
N PRO A 67 8.45 -11.61 -25.97
CA PRO A 67 8.28 -10.55 -26.95
C PRO A 67 9.48 -9.58 -26.99
N LYS A 68 9.61 -8.84 -28.09
CA LYS A 68 10.61 -7.77 -28.23
C LYS A 68 10.50 -6.76 -27.08
N TYR A 69 11.64 -6.24 -26.61
CA TYR A 69 11.76 -5.28 -25.50
C TYR A 69 11.33 -5.80 -24.12
N THR A 70 11.26 -7.12 -23.96
CA THR A 70 11.10 -7.75 -22.64
C THR A 70 12.48 -8.08 -22.07
N HIS A 71 12.72 -7.66 -20.84
CA HIS A 71 13.90 -8.04 -20.07
C HIS A 71 13.65 -9.39 -19.39
N ASN A 72 14.70 -10.17 -19.21
CA ASN A 72 14.65 -11.43 -18.51
C ASN A 72 15.74 -11.53 -17.44
N TYR A 73 15.42 -12.23 -16.37
CA TYR A 73 16.36 -12.58 -15.32
C TYR A 73 16.36 -14.09 -15.11
N THR A 74 17.49 -14.72 -15.40
CA THR A 74 17.66 -16.17 -15.45
C THR A 74 18.70 -16.66 -14.44
N ASN A 75 19.02 -15.91 -13.39
CA ASN A 75 19.98 -16.40 -12.38
C ASN A 75 19.30 -17.17 -11.24
N CYS A 76 17.97 -17.25 -11.24
CA CYS A 76 17.22 -18.00 -10.24
C CYS A 76 17.18 -19.50 -10.56
N PRO A 77 17.33 -20.42 -9.59
CA PRO A 77 17.51 -21.85 -9.92
C PRO A 77 16.30 -22.53 -10.60
N LEU A 78 15.08 -22.20 -10.15
CA LEU A 78 13.86 -22.93 -10.51
C LEU A 78 12.99 -22.23 -11.57
N TYR A 79 13.16 -20.93 -11.73
CA TYR A 79 12.28 -20.10 -12.55
C TYR A 79 13.08 -18.96 -13.17
N ASP A 80 12.58 -18.47 -14.29
CA ASP A 80 13.05 -17.24 -14.91
C ASP A 80 11.96 -16.18 -14.79
N PHE A 81 12.38 -14.92 -14.65
CA PHE A 81 11.44 -13.79 -14.62
C PHE A 81 11.52 -12.99 -15.89
N TYR A 82 10.37 -12.53 -16.35
CA TYR A 82 10.24 -11.65 -17.49
C TYR A 82 9.49 -10.40 -17.07
N TYR A 83 9.97 -9.24 -17.49
CA TYR A 83 9.39 -7.95 -17.13
C TYR A 83 9.69 -6.91 -18.20
N GLN A 84 8.90 -5.83 -18.19
CA GLN A 84 9.07 -4.71 -19.10
C GLN A 84 9.41 -3.46 -18.31
N SER A 85 10.28 -2.64 -18.88
CA SER A 85 10.53 -1.30 -18.36
C SER A 85 9.29 -0.44 -18.52
N TYR A 86 9.11 0.50 -17.59
CA TYR A 86 8.04 1.50 -17.62
C TYR A 86 7.98 2.28 -18.95
N ASN A 87 9.10 2.42 -19.67
CA ASN A 87 9.18 3.12 -20.96
C ASN A 87 8.45 2.42 -22.12
N ASN A 88 8.03 1.16 -21.97
CA ASN A 88 7.19 0.44 -22.94
C ASN A 88 6.00 -0.20 -22.21
N PRO A 89 4.98 0.58 -21.86
CA PRO A 89 3.81 0.06 -21.18
C PRO A 89 3.01 -0.83 -22.13
N ASP A 90 2.87 -2.11 -21.77
CA ASP A 90 1.74 -2.99 -22.11
C ASP A 90 1.40 -3.21 -23.60
N ASN A 91 2.30 -2.85 -24.51
CA ASN A 91 2.13 -3.05 -25.96
C ASN A 91 2.66 -4.42 -26.44
N ALA A 92 3.34 -5.19 -25.59
CA ALA A 92 3.80 -6.52 -25.95
C ALA A 92 2.74 -7.59 -25.65
N SER A 93 2.57 -8.51 -26.60
CA SER A 93 1.65 -9.63 -26.45
C SER A 93 1.90 -10.38 -25.15
N ARG A 94 0.88 -10.49 -24.31
CA ARG A 94 0.91 -11.30 -23.08
C ARG A 94 0.81 -12.80 -23.36
N SER A 95 0.52 -13.19 -24.61
CA SER A 95 0.33 -14.59 -25.00
C SER A 95 1.49 -15.52 -24.62
N PRO A 96 2.79 -15.12 -24.68
CA PRO A 96 3.89 -16.02 -24.32
C PRO A 96 3.95 -16.33 -22.82
N PHE A 97 3.33 -15.49 -21.98
CA PHE A 97 3.37 -15.61 -20.53
C PHE A 97 2.11 -16.25 -19.92
N THR A 98 1.21 -16.79 -20.75
CA THR A 98 -0.07 -17.37 -20.30
C THR A 98 0.12 -18.55 -19.32
N ALA A 99 1.20 -19.31 -19.48
CA ALA A 99 1.56 -20.42 -18.60
C ALA A 99 2.42 -20.00 -17.38
N CYS A 100 2.73 -18.70 -17.26
CA CYS A 100 3.55 -18.15 -16.19
C CYS A 100 2.69 -17.55 -15.08
N THR A 101 3.24 -17.49 -13.86
CA THR A 101 2.60 -16.80 -12.74
C THR A 101 2.85 -15.31 -12.85
N LYS A 102 1.77 -14.51 -12.93
CA LYS A 102 1.86 -13.05 -12.86
C LYS A 102 2.08 -12.61 -11.42
N VAL A 103 3.11 -11.79 -11.20
CA VAL A 103 3.49 -11.23 -9.91
C VAL A 103 3.53 -9.70 -10.00
N LEU A 104 2.87 -9.03 -9.05
CA LEU A 104 2.80 -7.58 -8.91
C LEU A 104 3.58 -7.17 -7.66
N LEU A 105 4.57 -6.30 -7.84
CA LEU A 105 5.46 -5.83 -6.78
C LEU A 105 5.61 -4.32 -6.83
N PRO A 106 5.88 -3.66 -5.69
CA PRO A 106 6.15 -2.23 -5.65
C PRO A 106 7.40 -1.91 -6.47
N ALA A 107 7.30 -0.90 -7.32
CA ALA A 107 8.37 -0.50 -8.21
C ALA A 107 8.67 0.98 -8.11
N LYS A 108 9.86 1.37 -8.58
CA LYS A 108 10.21 2.78 -8.75
C LYS A 108 9.66 3.30 -10.07
N ASP A 109 9.28 4.57 -10.10
CA ASP A 109 8.77 5.23 -11.31
C ASP A 109 9.81 5.29 -12.44
N PHE A 110 11.09 5.48 -12.09
CA PHE A 110 12.21 5.62 -13.03
C PHE A 110 13.36 4.70 -12.64
N ALA A 111 13.28 3.43 -13.03
CA ALA A 111 14.35 2.48 -12.76
C ALA A 111 15.02 1.98 -14.05
N ASP A 112 16.34 1.77 -13.92
CA ASP A 112 17.13 1.03 -14.88
C ASP A 112 16.55 -0.39 -14.99
N ALA A 113 16.13 -0.74 -16.20
CA ALA A 113 15.40 -1.98 -16.47
C ALA A 113 16.32 -3.20 -16.57
N ASP A 114 17.64 -3.03 -16.53
CA ASP A 114 18.57 -4.14 -16.73
C ASP A 114 18.74 -5.02 -15.47
N ASP A 115 18.53 -4.46 -14.27
CA ASP A 115 18.55 -5.23 -13.02
C ASP A 115 17.16 -5.22 -12.36
N PRO A 116 16.46 -6.37 -12.25
CA PRO A 116 15.14 -6.42 -11.62
C PRO A 116 15.17 -6.03 -10.13
N PHE A 117 16.33 -6.13 -9.46
CA PHE A 117 16.47 -5.71 -8.07
C PHE A 117 16.58 -4.18 -7.91
N THR A 118 16.96 -3.46 -8.97
CA THR A 118 16.97 -1.99 -8.97
C THR A 118 15.63 -1.40 -9.42
N LEU A 119 14.87 -2.17 -10.22
CA LEU A 119 13.48 -1.90 -10.63
C LEU A 119 12.53 -1.83 -9.43
N LEU A 120 12.61 -2.83 -8.55
CA LEU A 120 11.75 -2.92 -7.39
C LEU A 120 12.16 -1.96 -6.28
N THR A 121 11.19 -1.65 -5.42
CA THR A 121 11.41 -0.84 -4.23
C THR A 121 10.82 -1.51 -3.00
N ALA A 122 11.53 -1.39 -1.88
CA ALA A 122 10.99 -1.68 -0.57
C ALA A 122 10.44 -0.43 0.12
N ASP A 123 10.71 0.76 -0.42
CA ASP A 123 10.10 2.02 -0.03
C ASP A 123 8.84 2.21 -0.87
N ILE A 124 7.69 1.92 -0.25
CA ILE A 124 6.41 1.76 -0.93
C ILE A 124 5.60 3.02 -0.70
N LEU A 125 5.30 3.72 -1.80
CA LEU A 125 4.38 4.84 -1.82
C LEU A 125 2.96 4.31 -1.82
N VAL A 126 2.23 4.60 -0.74
CA VAL A 126 0.84 4.22 -0.56
C VAL A 126 -0.04 5.45 -0.48
N GLN A 127 -1.01 5.47 -1.37
CA GLN A 127 -2.13 6.37 -1.34
C GLN A 127 -3.18 5.86 -0.35
N LEU A 128 -3.55 6.72 0.58
CA LEU A 128 -4.55 6.50 1.60
C LEU A 128 -5.78 7.33 1.24
N ASN A 129 -6.92 6.65 1.10
CA ASN A 129 -8.20 7.29 0.87
C ASN A 129 -9.07 7.11 2.13
N ILE A 130 -9.47 8.24 2.73
CA ILE A 130 -10.41 8.26 3.84
C ILE A 130 -11.81 8.54 3.28
N THR A 131 -12.80 7.78 3.76
CA THR A 131 -14.22 8.05 3.48
C THR A 131 -14.61 9.48 3.82
N GLU A 132 -15.51 10.07 3.03
CA GLU A 132 -15.93 11.46 3.21
C GLU A 132 -16.55 11.67 4.59
N GLU A 133 -17.35 10.71 5.06
CA GLU A 133 -18.03 10.76 6.36
C GLU A 133 -17.02 10.82 7.51
N CYS A 134 -15.97 10.00 7.43
CA CYS A 134 -14.92 9.98 8.43
C CYS A 134 -14.04 11.24 8.36
N SER A 135 -13.69 11.67 7.15
CA SER A 135 -12.96 12.93 6.93
C SER A 135 -13.71 14.11 7.55
N ASN A 136 -15.01 14.24 7.28
CA ASN A 136 -15.86 15.28 7.84
C ASN A 136 -15.93 15.21 9.37
N CYS A 137 -16.14 14.01 9.94
CA CYS A 137 -16.15 13.79 11.39
C CYS A 137 -14.85 14.28 12.04
N HIS A 138 -13.70 13.91 11.48
CA HIS A 138 -12.41 14.26 12.05
C HIS A 138 -12.08 15.76 11.86
N TYR A 139 -12.18 16.28 10.64
CA TYR A 139 -11.72 17.64 10.34
C TYR A 139 -12.70 18.72 10.77
N ASN A 140 -14.01 18.49 10.59
CA ASN A 140 -15.03 19.50 10.88
C ASN A 140 -15.59 19.36 12.30
N GLN A 141 -15.77 18.14 12.79
CA GLN A 141 -16.39 17.89 14.10
C GLN A 141 -15.36 17.61 15.21
N ARG A 142 -14.07 17.45 14.86
CA ARG A 142 -12.99 17.06 15.78
C ARG A 142 -13.29 15.77 16.54
N GLY A 143 -14.10 14.90 15.95
CA GLY A 143 -14.49 13.61 16.49
C GLY A 143 -13.60 12.46 16.00
N ARG A 144 -13.99 11.24 16.36
CA ARG A 144 -13.37 9.98 15.94
C ARG A 144 -14.39 9.12 15.21
N CYS A 145 -13.96 8.50 14.12
CA CYS A 145 -14.81 7.61 13.32
C CYS A 145 -14.98 6.27 14.03
N GLN A 146 -16.22 5.84 14.25
CA GLN A 146 -16.55 4.57 14.89
C GLN A 146 -17.74 3.87 14.20
N LEU A 147 -17.87 2.57 14.43
CA LEU A 147 -19.02 1.76 14.00
C LEU A 147 -19.86 1.36 15.21
N ASP A 148 -21.18 1.43 15.08
CA ASP A 148 -22.09 0.89 16.08
C ASP A 148 -22.12 -0.65 16.03
N SER A 149 -22.87 -1.27 16.95
CA SER A 149 -23.01 -2.74 17.00
C SER A 149 -23.63 -3.36 15.74
N ASN A 150 -24.23 -2.55 14.87
CA ASN A 150 -24.85 -2.96 13.61
C ASN A 150 -23.94 -2.64 12.41
N GLY A 151 -22.70 -2.20 12.63
CA GLY A 151 -21.76 -1.81 11.57
C GLY A 151 -22.09 -0.48 10.91
N ARG A 152 -22.93 0.37 11.53
CA ARG A 152 -23.27 1.70 11.00
C ARG A 152 -22.30 2.75 11.52
N PHE A 153 -21.87 3.63 10.63
CA PHE A 153 -20.98 4.73 10.98
C PHE A 153 -21.62 5.72 11.97
N TYR A 154 -20.81 6.17 12.93
CA TYR A 154 -21.09 7.36 13.73
C TYR A 154 -19.81 8.11 14.12
N CYS A 155 -19.95 9.41 14.39
CA CYS A 155 -18.86 10.27 14.83
C CYS A 155 -18.85 10.40 16.36
N ALA A 156 -17.87 9.80 17.01
CA ALA A 156 -17.71 9.82 18.47
C ALA A 156 -16.86 11.02 18.94
N ASN A 157 -16.96 11.38 20.22
CA ASN A 157 -16.13 12.42 20.85
C ASN A 157 -16.12 13.78 20.13
N VAL A 158 -17.22 14.12 19.47
CA VAL A 158 -17.41 15.44 18.85
C VAL A 158 -17.23 16.50 19.93
N MET A 159 -16.38 17.49 19.68
CA MET A 159 -16.30 18.65 20.57
C MET A 159 -17.54 19.51 20.33
N ASP A 160 -18.60 19.23 21.08
CA ASP A 160 -19.71 20.16 21.19
C ASP A 160 -19.17 21.48 21.73
N ALA A 161 -19.23 22.55 20.92
CA ALA A 161 -18.95 23.92 21.36
C ALA A 161 -19.91 24.42 22.47
N LYS A 162 -20.73 23.53 23.05
CA LYS A 162 -21.78 23.82 24.03
C LYS A 162 -21.66 23.11 25.38
N LYS A 163 -20.53 22.49 25.75
CA LYS A 163 -20.32 22.05 27.14
C LYS A 163 -19.07 22.66 27.77
N LYS A 164 -19.22 23.91 28.25
CA LYS A 164 -18.43 24.39 29.39
C LYS A 164 -18.86 23.60 30.62
N GLY A 165 -17.94 22.80 31.16
CA GLY A 165 -18.04 22.23 32.50
C GLY A 165 -18.39 20.74 32.53
N LEU A 166 -17.38 19.89 32.46
CA LEU A 166 -17.05 18.96 33.55
C LEU A 166 -15.71 18.30 33.20
N GLY A 167 -14.69 18.54 34.03
CA GLY A 167 -13.39 17.90 33.85
C GLY A 167 -13.48 16.42 34.16
N TRP A 168 -12.88 15.58 33.31
CA TRP A 168 -12.43 14.25 33.70
C TRP A 168 -11.03 13.98 33.17
N ASN A 169 -10.16 13.65 34.13
CA ASN A 169 -8.86 13.05 33.90
C ASN A 169 -9.07 11.68 33.26
N VAL A 170 -8.53 11.46 32.06
CA VAL A 170 -8.40 10.10 31.50
C VAL A 170 -6.94 9.87 31.18
N ARG A 171 -6.33 8.96 31.96
CA ARG A 171 -4.99 8.42 31.69
C ARG A 171 -5.04 7.59 30.41
N PRO A 172 -4.14 7.78 29.43
CA PRO A 172 -4.15 6.95 28.24
C PRO A 172 -3.61 5.57 28.60
N ARG A 173 -4.47 4.55 28.56
CA ARG A 173 -4.03 3.15 28.56
C ARG A 173 -3.77 2.79 27.10
N ILE A 174 -2.50 2.90 26.71
CA ILE A 174 -2.02 2.47 25.41
C ILE A 174 -2.16 0.95 25.36
N VAL A 175 -3.13 0.44 24.60
CA VAL A 175 -3.21 -0.96 24.22
C VAL A 175 -2.55 -1.05 22.84
N LEU A 176 -1.26 -1.39 22.83
CA LEU A 176 -0.56 -1.80 21.62
C LEU A 176 -0.77 -3.31 21.48
N LEU A 177 -1.62 -3.72 20.56
CA LEU A 177 -1.62 -5.09 20.07
C LEU A 177 -1.50 -5.06 18.55
N GLY A 178 -0.55 -5.84 18.06
CA GLY A 178 -0.04 -5.75 16.70
C GLY A 178 -1.11 -6.04 15.65
N LYS A 179 -1.40 -5.01 14.85
CA LYS A 179 -1.96 -4.98 13.48
C LYS A 179 -2.27 -3.53 13.06
N ASP A 180 -2.34 -2.61 14.02
CA ASP A 180 -2.67 -1.18 13.84
C ASP A 180 -1.52 -0.28 13.35
N PHE A 181 -0.35 -0.83 13.08
CA PHE A 181 0.87 -0.04 12.92
C PHE A 181 0.93 0.76 11.62
N LEU A 182 0.36 0.23 10.52
CA LEU A 182 0.46 0.89 9.20
C LEU A 182 -0.37 2.18 9.12
N VAL A 183 -1.59 2.17 9.66
CA VAL A 183 -2.47 3.36 9.66
C VAL A 183 -1.93 4.43 10.61
N SER A 184 -1.37 4.01 11.76
CA SER A 184 -0.74 4.95 12.70
C SER A 184 0.50 5.63 12.13
N MET A 185 1.24 4.98 11.23
CA MET A 185 2.42 5.58 10.59
C MET A 185 2.07 6.64 9.55
N CYS A 186 0.96 6.46 8.81
CA CYS A 186 0.56 7.42 7.77
C CYS A 186 -0.17 8.65 8.32
N CYS A 187 -0.78 8.57 9.51
CA CYS A 187 -1.58 9.67 10.10
C CYS A 187 -0.85 10.54 11.15
N GLY A 188 0.45 10.33 11.38
CA GLY A 188 1.19 11.03 12.44
C GLY A 188 0.63 10.72 13.84
N PRO A 189 1.02 11.46 14.90
CA PRO A 189 0.60 11.18 16.27
C PRO A 189 -0.91 11.41 16.56
N VAL A 190 -1.72 11.69 15.53
CA VAL A 190 -3.15 11.94 15.66
C VAL A 190 -3.90 10.64 15.37
N SER A 191 -4.34 9.96 16.41
CA SER A 191 -5.19 8.77 16.29
C SER A 191 -6.58 9.17 15.79
N ILE A 192 -6.78 9.13 14.46
CA ILE A 192 -8.07 9.39 13.78
C ILE A 192 -9.08 8.26 14.06
N PHE A 193 -8.57 7.05 14.30
CA PHE A 193 -9.35 5.83 14.43
C PHE A 193 -9.26 5.25 15.85
N SER A 194 -10.36 4.65 16.30
CA SER A 194 -10.38 3.70 17.41
C SER A 194 -11.11 2.47 16.89
N TRP A 195 -10.41 1.35 16.83
CA TRP A 195 -10.95 0.07 16.38
C TRP A 195 -11.79 -0.60 17.46
#